data_AF-A0A081RZ60-F1
#
_entry.id   AF-A0A081RZ60-F1
#
_cell.length_a   1.000
_cell.length_b   1.000
_cell.length_c   1.000
_cell.angle_alpha   90.00
_cell.angle_beta   90.00
_cell.angle_gamma   90.00
#
_symmetry.space_group_name_H-M   'P 1'
#
loop_
_entity.id
_entity.type
_entity.pdbx_description
1 polymer ?
#
loop_
_entity_poly.entity_id
_entity_poly.type
_entity_poly.pdbx_seq_one_letter_code
_entity_poly.pdbx_strand_id
1 'polypeptide(L)'
;MLDMIIQWYRRRFTDPQVIALFVILLAGFCIIYFLHGILTPLLVAIVLAYLLEWPTAQLEKLGCSRTVAVCIVLIIFSGISLLVILIVAPTAWQQGINLLSDMPNMLNRFNEYAQTLPTRYPALVDAGIIDMMAENLRSKISTAGESVVKFSVASLIGLLTLAIYLILVPLMAFFLLKDKNQMLQALQRVLPRNRILAGQVWREMNQQITNYIRGKVTEMVIVGICTYAVFAFLGLDYSLLLAVLVGLSVLIPYVGAVIVTIPVVLVALFQWGVGTDFWTVVIAYLVVQGLDGNLLVPILFSEAVNLHPLVIILSVITFGGLWGFWGIFFAIPLATLIKAVIHAWPEEMVITEDDEIKE
;
A
#
# COMPACT_ATOMS: atom_id res chain seq x y z
N MET A 1 22.38 -39.38 -8.50
CA MET A 1 21.50 -38.18 -8.50
C MET A 1 20.48 -38.23 -7.36
N LEU A 2 19.69 -39.29 -7.21
CA LEU A 2 18.76 -39.45 -6.08
C LEU A 2 19.45 -39.42 -4.72
N ASP A 3 20.58 -40.12 -4.54
CA ASP A 3 21.32 -40.10 -3.27
C ASP A 3 21.93 -38.73 -2.95
N MET A 4 22.29 -37.97 -3.98
CA MET A 4 22.79 -36.60 -3.84
C MET A 4 21.67 -35.65 -3.40
N ILE A 5 20.45 -35.83 -3.94
CA ILE A 5 19.24 -35.11 -3.53
C ILE A 5 18.81 -35.53 -2.12
N ILE A 6 18.95 -36.81 -1.76
CA ILE A 6 18.59 -37.34 -0.43
C ILE A 6 19.61 -36.92 0.63
N GLN A 7 20.89 -36.86 0.31
CA GLN A 7 21.94 -36.32 1.19
C GLN A 7 21.84 -34.79 1.31
N TRP A 8 21.53 -34.08 0.22
CA TRP A 8 21.21 -32.66 0.24
C TRP A 8 19.98 -32.40 1.12
N TYR A 9 18.92 -33.18 0.96
CA TYR A 9 17.71 -33.13 1.79
C TYR A 9 18.03 -33.41 3.26
N ARG A 10 18.76 -34.50 3.58
CA ARG A 10 19.15 -34.81 4.96
C ARG A 10 20.06 -33.73 5.56
N ARG A 11 21.04 -33.17 4.86
CA ARG A 11 21.90 -32.11 5.44
C ARG A 11 21.13 -30.80 5.67
N ARG A 12 20.20 -30.46 4.78
CA ARG A 12 19.48 -29.18 4.77
C ARG A 12 18.23 -29.18 5.65
N PHE A 13 17.53 -30.32 5.76
CA PHE A 13 16.28 -30.50 6.51
C PHE A 13 16.47 -31.21 7.86
N THR A 14 17.70 -31.50 8.31
CA THR A 14 17.87 -32.12 9.64
C THR A 14 17.79 -31.13 10.79
N ASP A 15 17.91 -29.81 10.57
CA ASP A 15 17.64 -28.85 11.65
C ASP A 15 16.12 -28.78 11.88
N PRO A 16 15.59 -29.39 12.96
CA PRO A 16 14.15 -29.50 13.18
C PRO A 16 13.48 -28.13 13.34
N GLN A 17 14.29 -27.10 13.56
CA GLN A 17 13.87 -25.73 13.82
C GLN A 17 13.51 -24.98 12.55
N VAL A 18 14.31 -25.14 11.49
CA VAL A 18 14.03 -24.53 10.18
C VAL A 18 12.75 -25.12 9.60
N ILE A 19 12.56 -26.45 9.77
CA ILE A 19 11.30 -27.12 9.42
C ILE A 19 10.14 -26.55 10.23
N ALA A 20 10.27 -26.45 11.56
CA ALA A 20 9.17 -25.97 12.39
C ALA A 20 8.80 -24.51 12.07
N LEU A 21 9.78 -23.64 11.80
CA LEU A 21 9.54 -22.27 11.34
C LEU A 21 8.85 -22.26 9.97
N PHE A 22 9.32 -23.06 9.01
CA PHE A 22 8.71 -23.17 7.68
C PHE A 22 7.26 -23.66 7.77
N VAL A 23 6.98 -24.68 8.59
CA VAL A 23 5.62 -25.19 8.82
C VAL A 23 4.72 -24.13 9.45
N ILE A 24 5.21 -23.33 10.40
CA ILE A 24 4.44 -22.24 11.01
C ILE A 24 4.15 -21.14 9.97
N LEU A 25 5.13 -20.74 9.18
CA LEU A 25 4.95 -19.75 8.12
C LEU A 25 3.96 -20.25 7.07
N LEU A 26 4.06 -21.52 6.66
CA LEU A 26 3.15 -22.13 5.70
C LEU A 26 1.73 -22.26 6.26
N ALA A 27 1.58 -22.67 7.52
CA ALA A 27 0.28 -22.72 8.19
C ALA A 27 -0.33 -21.32 8.32
N GLY A 28 0.45 -20.32 8.73
CA GLY A 28 0.03 -18.93 8.80
C GLY A 28 -0.40 -18.40 7.43
N PHE A 29 0.39 -18.68 6.39
CA PHE A 29 0.05 -18.34 5.01
C PHE A 29 -1.27 -18.97 4.56
N CYS A 30 -1.47 -20.27 4.80
CA CYS A 30 -2.72 -20.97 4.46
C CYS A 30 -3.92 -20.40 5.23
N ILE A 31 -3.78 -20.11 6.52
CA ILE A 31 -4.84 -19.49 7.33
C ILE A 31 -5.23 -18.15 6.73
N ILE A 32 -4.27 -17.27 6.43
CA ILE A 32 -4.55 -15.97 5.82
C ILE A 32 -5.18 -16.16 4.43
N TYR A 33 -4.68 -17.10 3.63
CA TYR A 33 -5.20 -17.38 2.29
C TYR A 33 -6.65 -17.89 2.30
N PHE A 34 -7.02 -18.80 3.18
CA PHE A 34 -8.39 -19.33 3.21
C PHE A 34 -9.38 -18.44 3.98
N LEU A 35 -8.89 -17.65 4.95
CA LEU A 35 -9.74 -16.88 5.87
C LEU A 35 -9.62 -15.36 5.67
N HIS A 36 -8.97 -14.87 4.60
CA HIS A 36 -8.75 -13.42 4.39
C HIS A 36 -10.03 -12.59 4.49
N GLY A 37 -11.17 -13.11 4.01
CA GLY A 37 -12.46 -12.42 4.04
C GLY A 37 -12.97 -12.14 5.47
N ILE A 38 -12.78 -13.10 6.37
CA ILE A 38 -13.22 -13.00 7.78
C ILE A 38 -12.16 -12.26 8.61
N LEU A 39 -10.88 -12.39 8.25
CA LEU A 39 -9.76 -11.78 8.96
C LEU A 39 -9.55 -10.30 8.61
N THR A 40 -10.24 -9.75 7.62
CA THR A 40 -10.03 -8.35 7.20
C THR A 40 -10.18 -7.34 8.33
N PRO A 41 -11.24 -7.35 9.18
CA PRO A 41 -11.34 -6.44 10.33
C PRO A 41 -10.17 -6.62 11.32
N LEU A 42 -9.70 -7.86 11.51
CA LEU A 42 -8.54 -8.15 12.35
C LEU A 42 -7.27 -7.53 11.77
N LEU A 43 -7.05 -7.64 10.46
CA LEU A 43 -5.90 -7.05 9.78
C LEU A 43 -5.89 -5.52 9.91
N VAL A 44 -7.05 -4.87 9.72
CA VAL A 44 -7.19 -3.42 9.97
C VAL A 44 -6.83 -3.10 11.41
N ALA A 45 -7.39 -3.83 12.37
CA ALA A 45 -7.15 -3.60 13.79
C ALA A 45 -5.67 -3.81 14.18
N ILE A 46 -4.99 -4.79 13.58
CA ILE A 46 -3.55 -5.01 13.76
C ILE A 46 -2.77 -3.82 13.21
N VAL A 47 -3.07 -3.35 11.98
CA VAL A 47 -2.39 -2.19 11.40
C VAL A 47 -2.59 -0.95 12.27
N LEU A 48 -3.81 -0.70 12.73
CA LEU A 48 -4.10 0.41 13.64
C LEU A 48 -3.37 0.25 14.98
N ALA A 49 -3.31 -0.96 15.55
CA ALA A 49 -2.58 -1.20 16.78
C ALA A 49 -1.08 -0.91 16.61
N TYR A 50 -0.46 -1.33 15.50
CA TYR A 50 0.94 -1.01 15.21
C TYR A 50 1.17 0.49 15.00
N LEU A 51 0.25 1.18 14.31
CA LEU A 51 0.32 2.62 14.10
C LEU A 51 0.20 3.40 15.41
N LEU A 52 -0.75 3.01 16.26
CA LEU A 52 -1.11 3.70 17.49
C LEU A 52 -0.25 3.29 18.70
N GLU A 53 0.61 2.28 18.55
CA GLU A 53 1.53 1.86 19.61
C GLU A 53 2.46 2.99 20.07
N TRP A 54 3.02 3.75 19.11
CA TRP A 54 3.94 4.85 19.46
C TRP A 54 3.28 5.95 20.29
N PRO A 55 2.14 6.56 19.88
CA PRO A 55 1.51 7.58 20.71
C PRO A 55 1.05 7.02 22.07
N THR A 56 0.59 5.76 22.13
CA THR A 56 0.25 5.13 23.42
C THR A 56 1.47 5.02 24.34
N ALA A 57 2.61 4.56 23.81
CA ALA A 57 3.84 4.43 24.58
C ALA A 57 4.39 5.80 25.06
N GLN A 58 4.16 6.88 24.31
CA GLN A 58 4.54 8.23 24.78
C GLN A 58 3.68 8.69 25.95
N LEU A 59 2.37 8.42 25.95
CA LEU A 59 1.50 8.74 27.09
C LEU A 59 1.84 7.91 28.33
N GLU A 60 2.25 6.65 28.18
CA GLU A 60 2.75 5.85 29.30
C GLU A 60 4.02 6.43 29.93
N LYS A 61 4.94 6.95 29.11
CA LYS A 61 6.14 7.64 29.62
C LYS A 61 5.80 8.93 30.38
N LEU A 62 4.65 9.53 30.10
CA LEU A 62 4.12 10.69 30.84
C LEU A 62 3.37 10.29 32.13
N GLY A 63 3.33 8.99 32.48
CA GLY A 63 2.76 8.49 33.73
C GLY A 63 1.33 7.96 33.62
N CYS A 64 0.72 7.91 32.43
CA CYS A 64 -0.59 7.30 32.25
C CYS A 64 -0.52 5.76 32.37
N SER A 65 -1.54 5.14 32.96
CA SER A 65 -1.68 3.68 32.87
C SER A 65 -1.95 3.26 31.42
N ARG A 66 -1.47 2.07 31.01
CA ARG A 66 -1.63 1.55 29.63
C ARG A 66 -3.07 1.67 29.13
N THR A 67 -4.05 1.27 29.94
CA THR A 67 -5.47 1.33 29.56
C THR A 67 -5.94 2.76 29.28
N VAL A 68 -5.54 3.72 30.13
CA VAL A 68 -5.91 5.13 29.96
C VAL A 68 -5.24 5.71 28.72
N ALA A 69 -3.94 5.42 28.52
CA ALA A 69 -3.20 5.83 27.34
C ALA A 69 -3.86 5.30 26.05
N VAL A 70 -4.27 4.03 26.03
CA VAL A 70 -4.97 3.42 24.88
C VAL A 70 -6.33 4.10 24.63
N CYS A 71 -7.14 4.33 25.67
CA CYS A 71 -8.42 5.03 25.53
C CYS A 71 -8.25 6.43 24.93
N ILE A 72 -7.31 7.22 25.48
CA ILE A 72 -7.04 8.59 25.02
C ILE A 72 -6.62 8.58 23.54
N VAL A 73 -5.65 7.74 23.18
CA VAL A 73 -5.14 7.65 21.81
C VAL A 73 -6.23 7.22 20.84
N LEU A 74 -7.04 6.21 21.19
CA LEU A 74 -8.12 5.75 20.32
C LEU A 74 -9.22 6.81 20.15
N ILE A 75 -9.59 7.53 21.21
CA ILE A 75 -10.58 8.61 21.12
C ILE A 75 -10.05 9.74 20.22
N ILE A 76 -8.81 10.19 20.43
CA ILE A 76 -8.19 11.24 19.62
C ILE A 76 -8.08 10.78 18.16
N PHE A 77 -7.55 9.59 17.91
CA PHE A 77 -7.39 9.05 16.56
C PHE A 77 -8.75 8.88 15.85
N SER A 78 -9.75 8.34 16.54
CA SER A 78 -11.09 8.16 15.98
C SER A 78 -11.75 9.51 15.70
N GLY A 79 -11.56 10.51 16.58
CA GLY A 79 -12.05 11.87 16.38
C GLY A 79 -11.42 12.55 15.17
N ILE A 80 -10.10 12.48 15.03
CA ILE A 80 -9.38 13.02 13.86
C ILE A 80 -9.81 12.29 12.58
N SER A 81 -9.87 10.95 12.62
CA SER A 81 -10.28 10.15 11.46
C SER A 81 -11.71 10.46 11.04
N LEU A 82 -12.63 10.60 12.00
CA LEU A 82 -14.02 10.97 11.73
C LEU A 82 -14.10 12.36 11.09
N LEU A 83 -13.35 13.35 11.61
CA LEU A 83 -13.32 14.69 11.04
C LEU A 83 -12.79 14.69 9.60
N VAL A 84 -11.68 13.97 9.35
CA VAL A 84 -11.12 13.81 8.00
C VAL A 84 -12.15 13.16 7.08
N ILE A 85 -12.81 12.08 7.51
CA ILE A 85 -13.83 11.41 6.71
C ILE A 85 -15.01 12.35 6.42
N LEU A 86 -15.51 13.09 7.42
CA LEU A 86 -16.67 13.98 7.25
C LEU A 86 -16.38 15.22 6.41
N ILE A 87 -15.12 15.63 6.23
CA ILE A 87 -14.74 16.79 5.42
C ILE A 87 -14.18 16.37 4.06
N VAL A 88 -13.15 15.51 4.07
CA VAL A 88 -12.41 15.12 2.88
C VAL A 88 -13.22 14.17 2.02
N ALA A 89 -13.87 13.16 2.60
CA ALA A 89 -14.60 12.17 1.81
C ALA A 89 -15.76 12.77 1.01
N PRO A 90 -16.69 13.59 1.56
CA PRO A 90 -17.76 14.17 0.76
C PRO A 90 -17.25 15.16 -0.29
N THR A 91 -16.19 15.92 0.03
CA THR A 91 -15.61 16.88 -0.93
C THR A 91 -14.92 16.15 -2.08
N ALA A 92 -14.11 15.12 -1.79
CA ALA A 92 -13.48 14.29 -2.81
C ALA A 92 -14.53 13.51 -3.62
N TRP A 93 -15.59 13.02 -2.97
CA TRP A 93 -16.72 12.35 -3.62
C TRP A 93 -17.44 13.29 -4.60
N GLN A 94 -17.75 14.51 -4.17
CA GLN A 94 -18.38 15.51 -5.03
C GLN A 94 -17.47 15.88 -6.20
N GLN A 95 -16.16 16.07 -5.96
CA GLN A 95 -15.19 16.29 -7.03
C GLN A 95 -15.11 15.11 -8.00
N GLY A 96 -15.26 13.87 -7.51
CA GLY A 96 -15.32 12.67 -8.33
C GLY A 96 -16.57 12.63 -9.22
N ILE A 97 -17.74 12.96 -8.67
CA ILE A 97 -18.98 13.08 -9.45
C ILE A 97 -18.83 14.18 -10.51
N ASN A 98 -18.29 15.34 -10.14
CA ASN A 98 -18.09 16.45 -11.07
C ASN A 98 -17.13 16.05 -12.20
N LEU A 99 -15.99 15.43 -11.88
CA LEU A 99 -15.04 14.93 -12.88
C LEU A 99 -15.72 13.96 -13.87
N LEU A 100 -16.53 13.04 -13.38
CA LEU A 100 -17.27 12.10 -14.24
C LEU A 100 -18.34 12.80 -15.08
N SER A 101 -19.01 13.81 -14.52
CA SER A 101 -20.00 14.63 -15.24
C SER A 101 -19.36 15.51 -16.32
N ASP A 102 -18.13 15.99 -16.09
CA ASP A 102 -17.39 16.84 -17.03
C ASP A 102 -16.63 16.03 -18.08
N MET A 103 -16.41 14.73 -17.83
CA MET A 103 -15.66 13.84 -18.71
C MET A 103 -16.18 13.78 -20.16
N PRO A 104 -17.50 13.74 -20.45
CA PRO A 104 -17.99 13.82 -21.83
C PRO A 104 -17.58 15.12 -22.54
N ASN A 105 -17.59 16.25 -21.83
CA ASN A 105 -17.15 17.54 -22.38
C ASN A 105 -15.64 17.57 -22.59
N MET A 106 -14.86 16.99 -21.67
CA MET A 106 -13.42 16.80 -21.84
C MET A 106 -13.09 15.97 -23.08
N LEU A 107 -13.81 14.86 -23.31
CA LEU A 107 -13.67 14.04 -24.51
C LEU A 107 -14.03 14.79 -25.79
N ASN A 108 -15.08 15.63 -25.76
CA ASN A 108 -15.45 16.45 -26.92
C ASN A 108 -14.31 17.41 -27.28
N ARG A 109 -13.76 18.13 -26.29
CA ARG A 109 -12.61 19.03 -26.49
C ARG A 109 -11.36 18.29 -26.95
N PHE A 110 -11.12 17.09 -26.41
CA PHE A 110 -10.03 16.23 -26.89
C PHE A 110 -10.21 15.86 -28.35
N ASN A 111 -11.42 15.46 -28.75
CA ASN A 111 -11.71 15.09 -30.13
C ASN A 111 -11.54 16.29 -31.08
N GLU A 112 -12.05 17.46 -30.70
CA GLU A 112 -11.86 18.71 -31.45
C GLU A 112 -10.37 19.05 -31.63
N TYR A 113 -9.57 18.96 -30.56
CA TYR A 113 -8.12 19.16 -30.65
C TYR A 113 -7.45 18.09 -31.51
N ALA A 114 -7.81 16.81 -31.32
CA ALA A 114 -7.25 15.69 -32.06
C ALA A 114 -7.53 15.81 -33.56
N GLN A 115 -8.72 16.27 -33.96
CA GLN A 115 -9.06 16.51 -35.37
C GLN A 115 -8.21 17.61 -36.02
N THR A 116 -7.55 18.49 -35.24
CA THR A 116 -6.57 19.43 -35.80
C THR A 116 -5.19 18.79 -36.10
N LEU A 117 -4.89 17.63 -35.52
CA LEU A 117 -3.60 16.96 -35.64
C LEU A 117 -3.35 16.35 -37.03
N PRO A 118 -4.31 15.66 -37.71
CA PRO A 118 -4.12 15.21 -39.09
C PRO A 118 -3.79 16.35 -40.05
N THR A 119 -4.38 17.53 -39.83
CA THR A 119 -4.12 18.72 -40.65
C THR A 119 -2.73 19.31 -40.39
N ARG A 120 -2.23 19.19 -39.15
CA ARG A 120 -0.94 19.77 -38.71
C ARG A 120 0.25 18.82 -38.83
N TYR A 121 0.00 17.51 -38.76
CA TYR A 121 0.97 16.42 -38.81
C TYR A 121 0.46 15.22 -39.64
N PRO A 122 0.14 15.41 -40.94
CA PRO A 122 -0.46 14.38 -41.79
C PRO A 122 0.40 13.13 -41.99
N ALA A 123 1.72 13.21 -41.75
CA ALA A 123 2.63 12.07 -41.86
C ALA A 123 2.68 11.18 -40.60
N LEU A 124 2.10 11.63 -39.47
CA LEU A 124 2.19 10.96 -38.17
C LEU A 124 0.82 10.52 -37.62
N VAL A 125 -0.29 11.12 -38.10
CA VAL A 125 -1.63 10.92 -37.52
C VAL A 125 -2.68 10.78 -38.61
N ASP A 126 -3.35 9.63 -38.67
CA ASP A 126 -4.50 9.37 -39.54
C ASP A 126 -5.82 9.75 -38.83
N ALA A 127 -6.71 10.44 -39.53
CA ALA A 127 -8.01 10.88 -39.02
C ALA A 127 -8.91 9.69 -38.64
N GLY A 128 -8.84 8.58 -39.38
CA GLY A 128 -9.66 7.39 -39.08
C GLY A 128 -9.33 6.73 -37.74
N ILE A 129 -8.08 6.82 -37.27
CA ILE A 129 -7.65 6.29 -35.97
C ILE A 129 -8.20 7.15 -34.82
N ILE A 130 -8.28 8.48 -35.01
CA ILE A 130 -8.82 9.40 -34.02
C ILE A 130 -10.32 9.15 -33.81
N ASP A 131 -11.08 9.02 -34.89
CA ASP A 131 -12.53 8.80 -34.80
C ASP A 131 -12.85 7.45 -34.12
N MET A 132 -12.14 6.37 -34.49
CA MET A 132 -12.29 5.07 -33.83
C MET A 132 -11.89 5.11 -32.35
N MET A 133 -10.83 5.83 -31.98
CA MET A 133 -10.44 5.99 -30.57
C MET A 133 -11.50 6.79 -29.79
N ALA A 134 -11.99 7.88 -30.36
CA ALA A 134 -12.99 8.74 -29.73
C ALA A 134 -14.32 7.99 -29.49
N GLU A 135 -14.77 7.18 -30.44
CA GLU A 135 -15.99 6.38 -30.32
C GLU A 135 -15.86 5.24 -29.29
N ASN A 136 -14.72 4.54 -29.29
CA ASN A 136 -14.40 3.53 -28.28
C ASN A 136 -14.26 4.11 -26.87
N LEU A 137 -13.67 5.30 -26.73
CA LEU A 137 -13.57 6.01 -25.46
C LEU A 137 -14.94 6.44 -24.96
N ARG A 138 -15.77 7.07 -25.81
CA ARG A 138 -17.14 7.50 -25.46
C ARG A 138 -18.02 6.36 -25.00
N SER A 139 -18.03 5.24 -25.73
CA SER A 139 -18.86 4.07 -25.37
C SER A 139 -18.45 3.45 -24.03
N LYS A 140 -17.15 3.30 -23.76
CA LYS A 140 -16.64 2.82 -22.46
C LYS A 140 -16.95 3.77 -21.32
N ILE A 141 -16.82 5.08 -21.56
CA ILE A 141 -17.08 6.13 -20.56
C ILE A 141 -18.56 6.22 -20.21
N SER A 142 -19.46 6.16 -21.19
CA SER A 142 -20.91 6.14 -20.92
C SER A 142 -21.31 4.94 -20.06
N THR A 143 -20.73 3.76 -20.36
CA THR A 143 -20.99 2.53 -19.60
C THR A 143 -20.44 2.61 -18.16
N ALA A 144 -19.27 3.23 -17.98
CA ALA A 144 -18.66 3.45 -16.67
C ALA A 144 -19.47 4.47 -15.84
N GLY A 145 -19.92 5.57 -16.44
CA GLY A 145 -20.73 6.60 -15.79
C GLY A 145 -22.06 6.05 -15.23
N GLU A 146 -22.78 5.24 -16.02
CA GLU A 146 -24.00 4.56 -15.56
C GLU A 146 -23.74 3.59 -14.40
N SER A 147 -22.59 2.91 -14.41
CA SER A 147 -22.21 1.95 -13.37
C SER A 147 -21.88 2.63 -12.04
N VAL A 148 -21.22 3.79 -12.07
CA VAL A 148 -20.91 4.59 -10.87
C VAL A 148 -22.19 5.15 -10.24
N VAL A 149 -23.14 5.66 -11.05
CA VAL A 149 -24.43 6.14 -10.54
C VAL A 149 -25.26 5.00 -9.92
N LYS A 150 -25.23 3.79 -10.49
CA LYS A 150 -25.86 2.59 -9.90
C LYS A 150 -25.20 2.19 -8.57
N PHE A 151 -23.89 2.39 -8.43
CA PHE A 151 -23.16 2.17 -7.18
C PHE A 151 -23.55 3.16 -6.06
N SER A 152 -24.02 4.36 -6.42
CA SER A 152 -24.57 5.33 -5.44
C SER A 152 -25.93 4.91 -4.88
N VAL A 153 -26.69 4.06 -5.59
CA VAL A 153 -28.06 3.65 -5.20
C VAL A 153 -28.08 2.28 -4.50
N ALA A 154 -27.12 1.40 -4.78
CA ALA A 154 -26.85 0.22 -3.97
C ALA A 154 -25.83 0.61 -2.87
N SER A 155 -26.15 0.62 -1.58
CA SER A 155 -26.16 -0.63 -0.83
C SER A 155 -26.37 -0.35 0.67
N LEU A 156 -27.60 -0.55 1.17
CA LEU A 156 -27.85 -0.69 2.61
C LEU A 156 -26.93 -1.77 3.25
N ILE A 157 -26.51 -2.77 2.45
CA ILE A 157 -25.59 -3.83 2.84
C ILE A 157 -24.15 -3.29 3.08
N GLY A 158 -23.72 -2.30 2.31
CA GLY A 158 -22.44 -1.63 2.47
C GLY A 158 -22.38 -0.77 3.73
N LEU A 159 -23.49 -0.09 4.04
CA LEU A 159 -23.64 0.65 5.30
C LEU A 159 -23.64 -0.28 6.52
N LEU A 160 -24.29 -1.44 6.43
CA LEU A 160 -24.25 -2.46 7.49
C LEU A 160 -22.83 -3.00 7.69
N THR A 161 -22.11 -3.30 6.61
CA THR A 161 -20.72 -3.76 6.68
C THR A 161 -19.83 -2.68 7.29
N LEU A 162 -19.99 -1.43 6.86
CA LEU A 162 -19.27 -0.28 7.42
C LEU A 162 -19.57 -0.10 8.91
N ALA A 163 -20.83 -0.23 9.33
CA ALA A 163 -21.23 -0.14 10.74
C ALA A 163 -20.58 -1.24 11.58
N ILE A 164 -20.55 -2.48 11.08
CA ILE A 164 -19.84 -3.60 11.73
C ILE A 164 -18.35 -3.24 11.88
N TYR A 165 -17.71 -2.75 10.83
CA TYR A 165 -16.29 -2.40 10.87
C TYR A 165 -16.01 -1.24 11.84
N LEU A 166 -16.88 -0.22 11.85
CA LEU A 166 -16.75 0.95 12.71
C LEU A 166 -16.83 0.60 14.20
N ILE A 167 -17.49 -0.49 14.56
CA ILE A 167 -17.56 -1.00 15.94
C ILE A 167 -16.45 -2.01 16.21
N LEU A 168 -16.28 -2.99 15.32
CA LEU A 168 -15.41 -4.14 15.55
C LEU A 168 -13.94 -3.75 15.50
N VAL A 169 -13.53 -2.91 14.55
CA VAL A 169 -12.12 -2.54 14.36
C VAL A 169 -11.59 -1.75 15.57
N PRO A 170 -12.23 -0.68 16.08
CA PRO A 170 -11.76 0.02 17.27
C PRO A 170 -11.74 -0.88 18.51
N LEU A 171 -12.72 -1.77 18.66
CA LEU A 171 -12.77 -2.71 19.77
C LEU A 171 -11.57 -3.69 19.72
N MET A 172 -11.29 -4.25 18.55
CA MET A 172 -10.14 -5.14 18.36
C MET A 172 -8.81 -4.40 18.56
N ALA A 173 -8.70 -3.18 18.03
CA ALA A 173 -7.50 -2.34 18.21
C ALA A 173 -7.28 -2.00 19.70
N PHE A 174 -8.35 -1.73 20.45
CA PHE A 174 -8.28 -1.54 21.90
C PHE A 174 -7.67 -2.72 22.62
N PHE A 175 -8.16 -3.94 22.39
CA PHE A 175 -7.61 -5.14 23.03
C PHE A 175 -6.19 -5.46 22.56
N LEU A 176 -5.90 -5.31 21.26
CA LEU A 176 -4.56 -5.50 20.70
C LEU A 176 -3.53 -4.55 21.32
N LEU A 177 -3.90 -3.29 21.54
CA LEU A 177 -3.03 -2.29 22.18
C LEU A 177 -2.93 -2.53 23.69
N LYS A 178 -4.05 -2.69 24.39
CA LYS A 178 -4.09 -2.84 25.84
C LYS A 178 -3.38 -4.11 26.31
N ASP A 179 -3.72 -5.25 25.70
CA ASP A 179 -3.29 -6.57 26.14
C ASP A 179 -2.14 -7.13 25.28
N LYS A 180 -1.46 -6.26 24.51
CA LYS A 180 -0.32 -6.58 23.63
C LYS A 180 0.66 -7.59 24.23
N ASN A 181 1.16 -7.31 25.44
CA ASN A 181 2.17 -8.17 26.08
C ASN A 181 1.63 -9.58 26.37
N GLN A 182 0.37 -9.68 26.80
CA GLN A 182 -0.27 -10.97 27.08
C GLN A 182 -0.48 -11.76 25.79
N MET A 183 -0.95 -11.11 24.73
CA MET A 183 -1.15 -11.72 23.42
C MET A 183 0.16 -12.19 22.79
N LEU A 184 1.22 -11.38 22.87
CA LEU A 184 2.55 -11.75 22.39
C LEU A 184 3.12 -12.95 23.16
N GLN A 185 2.96 -12.98 24.49
CA GLN A 185 3.37 -14.12 25.29
C GLN A 185 2.57 -15.38 24.98
N ALA A 186 1.26 -15.26 24.71
CA ALA A 186 0.43 -16.38 24.30
C ALA A 186 0.88 -16.94 22.94
N LEU A 187 1.20 -16.06 21.98
CA LEU A 187 1.71 -16.47 20.67
C LEU A 187 3.05 -17.19 20.80
N GLN A 188 3.97 -16.68 21.63
CA GLN A 188 5.27 -17.31 21.90
C GLN A 188 5.17 -18.72 22.49
N ARG A 189 4.06 -19.08 23.15
CA ARG A 189 3.83 -20.45 23.65
C ARG A 189 3.48 -21.46 22.55
N VAL A 190 3.00 -20.98 21.40
CA VAL A 190 2.66 -21.81 20.23
C VAL A 190 3.88 -22.01 19.32
N LEU A 191 4.88 -21.12 19.38
CA LEU A 191 6.12 -21.26 18.62
C LEU A 191 7.04 -22.39 19.15
N PRO A 192 7.87 -23.01 18.28
CA PRO A 192 8.68 -24.17 18.61
C PRO A 192 9.78 -23.80 19.62
N ARG A 193 10.21 -24.78 20.43
CA ARG A 193 11.05 -24.58 21.63
C ARG A 193 12.42 -23.95 21.40
N ASN A 194 12.93 -23.80 20.17
CA ASN A 194 14.19 -23.09 19.98
C ASN A 194 13.98 -21.57 19.94
N ARG A 195 14.09 -20.98 21.14
CA ARG A 195 13.77 -19.58 21.48
C ARG A 195 14.64 -18.53 20.78
N ILE A 196 15.78 -18.93 20.21
CA ILE A 196 16.79 -17.97 19.73
C ILE A 196 16.45 -17.52 18.30
N LEU A 197 16.41 -18.43 17.32
CA LEU A 197 16.16 -18.07 15.90
C LEU A 197 14.75 -17.51 15.70
N ALA A 198 13.72 -18.21 16.18
CA ALA A 198 12.33 -17.75 16.07
C ALA A 198 12.07 -16.45 16.85
N GLY A 199 12.74 -16.26 18.00
CA GLY A 199 12.66 -15.03 18.79
C GLY A 199 13.36 -13.84 18.12
N GLN A 200 14.47 -14.08 17.43
CA GLN A 200 15.19 -13.07 16.64
C GLN A 200 14.36 -12.65 15.43
N VAL A 201 13.90 -13.60 14.60
CA VAL A 201 13.04 -13.33 13.44
C VAL A 201 11.76 -12.61 13.87
N TRP A 202 11.14 -13.02 14.98
CA TRP A 202 9.96 -12.33 15.52
C TRP A 202 10.24 -10.87 15.90
N ARG A 203 11.33 -10.62 16.63
CA ARG A 203 11.68 -9.27 17.09
C ARG A 203 12.00 -8.35 15.92
N GLU A 204 12.77 -8.86 14.97
CA GLU A 204 13.09 -8.16 13.74
C GLU A 204 11.81 -7.85 12.97
N MET A 205 10.95 -8.84 12.74
CA MET A 205 9.71 -8.64 11.99
C MET A 205 8.73 -7.70 12.65
N ASN A 206 8.60 -7.78 13.97
CA ASN A 206 7.79 -6.84 14.73
C ASN A 206 8.31 -5.40 14.55
N GLN A 207 9.63 -5.20 14.53
CA GLN A 207 10.23 -3.88 14.29
C GLN A 207 10.00 -3.41 12.85
N GLN A 208 10.22 -4.27 11.85
CA GLN A 208 10.02 -3.95 10.44
C GLN A 208 8.56 -3.59 10.15
N ILE A 209 7.60 -4.38 10.64
CA ILE A 209 6.16 -4.10 10.48
C ILE A 209 5.78 -2.77 11.16
N THR A 210 6.30 -2.51 12.36
CA THR A 210 6.06 -1.24 13.09
C THR A 210 6.57 -0.05 12.29
N ASN A 211 7.82 -0.12 11.82
CA ASN A 211 8.45 0.94 11.04
C ASN A 211 7.73 1.15 9.71
N TYR A 212 7.41 0.07 9.00
CA TYR A 212 6.74 0.10 7.71
C TYR A 212 5.35 0.74 7.80
N ILE A 213 4.50 0.31 8.75
CA ILE A 213 3.14 0.86 8.89
C ILE A 213 3.21 2.36 9.22
N ARG A 214 4.08 2.74 10.16
CA ARG A 214 4.24 4.15 10.54
C ARG A 214 4.81 4.98 9.40
N GLY A 215 5.81 4.47 8.69
CA GLY A 215 6.37 5.09 7.50
C GLY A 215 5.30 5.30 6.44
N LYS A 216 4.53 4.27 6.10
CA LYS A 216 3.50 4.33 5.05
C LYS A 216 2.39 5.31 5.35
N VAL A 217 1.86 5.32 6.57
CA VAL A 217 0.84 6.31 6.96
C VAL A 217 1.41 7.73 6.92
N THR A 218 2.64 7.91 7.38
CA THR A 218 3.32 9.21 7.35
C THR A 218 3.55 9.70 5.92
N GLU A 219 4.02 8.83 5.04
CA GLU A 219 4.23 9.07 3.61
C GLU A 219 2.92 9.50 2.93
N MET A 220 1.83 8.75 3.12
CA MET A 220 0.50 9.08 2.57
C MET A 220 0.03 10.47 2.99
N VAL A 221 0.20 10.82 4.27
CA VAL A 221 -0.21 12.12 4.80
C VAL A 221 0.66 13.25 4.23
N ILE A 222 1.98 13.09 4.20
CA ILE A 222 2.88 14.13 3.68
C ILE A 222 2.65 14.33 2.19
N VAL A 223 2.69 13.25 1.40
CA VAL A 223 2.50 13.32 -0.06
C VAL A 223 1.11 13.87 -0.40
N GLY A 224 0.07 13.43 0.31
CA GLY A 224 -1.29 13.94 0.13
C GLY A 224 -1.41 15.44 0.42
N ILE A 225 -0.89 15.91 1.55
CA ILE A 225 -0.93 17.34 1.93
C ILE A 225 -0.09 18.18 0.97
N CYS A 226 1.14 17.76 0.66
CA CYS A 226 2.02 18.48 -0.27
C CYS A 226 1.40 18.58 -1.66
N THR A 227 0.83 17.49 -2.17
CA THR A 227 0.16 17.47 -3.47
C THR A 227 -1.07 18.36 -3.45
N TYR A 228 -1.90 18.31 -2.39
CA TYR A 228 -3.06 19.19 -2.26
C TYR A 228 -2.64 20.66 -2.24
N ALA A 229 -1.62 21.03 -1.47
CA ALA A 229 -1.13 22.39 -1.40
C ALA A 229 -0.65 22.89 -2.78
N VAL A 230 0.09 22.07 -3.53
CA VAL A 230 0.55 22.40 -4.88
C VAL A 230 -0.63 22.58 -5.83
N PHE A 231 -1.55 21.63 -5.89
CA PHE A 231 -2.71 21.69 -6.79
C PHE A 231 -3.66 22.83 -6.45
N ALA A 232 -3.94 23.06 -5.17
CA ALA A 232 -4.78 24.15 -4.71
C ALA A 232 -4.13 25.52 -5.00
N PHE A 233 -2.82 25.65 -4.78
CA PHE A 233 -2.09 26.89 -5.07
C PHE A 233 -2.06 27.21 -6.57
N LEU A 234 -1.90 26.21 -7.42
CA LEU A 234 -1.90 26.36 -8.88
C LEU A 234 -3.31 26.42 -9.48
N GLY A 235 -4.37 26.31 -8.66
CA GLY A 235 -5.76 26.40 -9.11
C GLY A 235 -6.21 25.23 -9.97
N LEU A 236 -5.62 24.04 -9.80
CA LEU A 236 -6.03 22.83 -10.50
C LEU A 236 -7.41 22.36 -10.00
N ASP A 237 -8.32 22.10 -10.92
CA ASP A 237 -9.64 21.55 -10.61
C ASP A 237 -9.51 20.16 -9.98
N TYR A 238 -10.45 19.83 -9.10
CA TYR A 238 -10.46 18.56 -8.36
C TYR A 238 -9.17 18.30 -7.53
N SER A 239 -8.50 19.37 -7.11
CA SER A 239 -7.23 19.31 -6.35
C SER A 239 -7.26 18.38 -5.15
N LEU A 240 -8.33 18.39 -4.35
CA LEU A 240 -8.47 17.52 -3.18
C LEU A 240 -8.61 16.05 -3.57
N LEU A 241 -9.48 15.73 -4.53
CA LEU A 241 -9.65 14.38 -5.06
C LEU A 241 -8.33 13.83 -5.58
N LEU A 242 -7.66 14.59 -6.45
CA LEU A 242 -6.40 14.18 -7.05
C LEU A 242 -5.32 14.01 -5.99
N ALA A 243 -5.22 14.91 -5.00
CA ALA A 243 -4.26 14.79 -3.91
C ALA A 243 -4.52 13.58 -3.01
N VAL A 244 -5.78 13.24 -2.72
CA VAL A 244 -6.16 12.02 -2.00
C VAL A 244 -5.75 10.79 -2.80
N LEU A 245 -6.03 10.76 -4.11
CA LEU A 245 -5.61 9.67 -4.99
C LEU A 245 -4.08 9.53 -5.00
N VAL A 246 -3.35 10.63 -5.11
CA VAL A 246 -1.87 10.63 -5.12
C VAL A 246 -1.35 10.12 -3.78
N GLY A 247 -1.86 10.64 -2.66
CA GLY A 247 -1.47 10.18 -1.32
C GLY A 247 -1.76 8.69 -1.12
N LEU A 248 -2.93 8.18 -1.51
CA LEU A 248 -3.25 6.75 -1.41
C LEU A 248 -2.44 5.88 -2.38
N SER A 249 -2.03 6.42 -3.53
CA SER A 249 -1.30 5.68 -4.56
C SER A 249 0.06 5.17 -4.09
N VAL A 250 0.66 5.87 -3.11
CA VAL A 250 1.92 5.53 -2.44
C VAL A 250 1.89 4.13 -1.80
N LEU A 251 0.70 3.59 -1.53
CA LEU A 251 0.51 2.22 -1.06
C LEU A 251 0.96 1.16 -2.07
N ILE A 252 0.96 1.49 -3.36
CA ILE A 252 1.30 0.57 -4.44
C ILE A 252 2.59 1.07 -5.10
N PRO A 253 3.77 0.60 -4.66
CA PRO A 253 5.05 1.06 -5.18
C PRO A 253 5.12 1.01 -6.70
N TYR A 254 5.64 2.07 -7.32
CA TYR A 254 5.78 2.29 -8.77
C TYR A 254 4.46 2.38 -9.54
N VAL A 255 3.58 1.39 -9.40
CA VAL A 255 2.32 1.27 -10.14
C VAL A 255 1.33 2.37 -9.75
N GLY A 256 1.23 2.68 -8.45
CA GLY A 256 0.30 3.70 -7.96
C GLY A 256 0.58 5.08 -8.55
N ALA A 257 1.85 5.50 -8.53
CA ALA A 257 2.27 6.78 -9.11
C ALA A 257 1.91 6.88 -10.59
N VAL A 258 2.15 5.83 -11.38
CA VAL A 258 1.80 5.79 -12.81
C VAL A 258 0.28 5.90 -13.01
N ILE A 259 -0.51 5.13 -12.27
CA ILE A 259 -1.98 5.11 -12.39
C ILE A 259 -2.56 6.50 -12.10
N VAL A 260 -2.06 7.19 -11.06
CA VAL A 260 -2.63 8.49 -10.64
C VAL A 260 -2.05 9.67 -11.41
N THR A 261 -0.87 9.52 -12.02
CA THR A 261 -0.34 10.53 -12.97
C THR A 261 -1.33 10.78 -14.12
N ILE A 262 -2.00 9.73 -14.61
CA ILE A 262 -2.95 9.83 -15.72
C ILE A 262 -4.06 10.85 -15.45
N PRO A 263 -4.91 10.71 -14.40
CA PRO A 263 -5.96 11.68 -14.13
C PRO A 263 -5.41 13.08 -13.82
N VAL A 264 -4.25 13.21 -13.16
CA VAL A 264 -3.62 14.52 -12.90
C VAL A 264 -3.30 15.25 -14.20
N VAL A 265 -2.60 14.56 -15.12
CA VAL A 265 -2.21 15.13 -16.42
C VAL A 265 -3.43 15.43 -17.28
N LEU A 266 -4.42 14.53 -17.29
CA LEU A 266 -5.66 14.72 -18.07
C LEU A 266 -6.44 15.94 -17.58
N VAL A 267 -6.67 16.07 -16.27
CA VAL A 267 -7.37 17.23 -15.71
C VAL A 267 -6.64 18.53 -16.07
N ALA A 268 -5.32 18.58 -15.87
CA ALA A 268 -4.54 19.77 -16.22
C ALA A 268 -4.63 20.10 -17.72
N LEU A 269 -4.54 19.08 -18.58
CA LEU A 269 -4.62 19.24 -20.04
C LEU A 269 -5.99 19.77 -20.45
N PHE A 270 -7.07 19.30 -19.84
CA PHE A 270 -8.42 19.72 -20.22
C PHE A 270 -8.81 21.07 -19.66
N GLN A 271 -8.27 21.44 -18.50
CA GLN A 271 -8.50 22.73 -17.87
C GLN A 271 -7.84 23.86 -18.65
N TRP A 272 -6.55 23.70 -19.03
CA TRP A 272 -5.76 24.78 -19.63
C TRP A 272 -5.28 24.53 -21.06
N GLY A 273 -5.43 23.32 -21.60
CA GLY A 273 -4.81 22.93 -22.86
C GLY A 273 -3.29 22.78 -22.75
N VAL A 274 -2.62 22.53 -23.88
CA VAL A 274 -1.15 22.49 -23.91
C VAL A 274 -0.60 23.92 -23.85
N GLY A 275 -0.20 24.35 -22.66
CA GLY A 275 0.30 25.71 -22.40
C GLY A 275 1.19 25.79 -21.16
N THR A 276 1.52 27.02 -20.75
CA THR A 276 2.40 27.28 -19.61
C THR A 276 1.83 26.72 -18.30
N ASP A 277 0.54 26.91 -18.05
CA ASP A 277 -0.11 26.46 -16.81
C ASP A 277 -0.13 24.93 -16.68
N PHE A 278 -0.42 24.24 -17.80
CA PHE A 278 -0.32 22.78 -17.88
C PHE A 278 1.07 22.27 -17.51
N TRP A 279 2.11 22.79 -18.17
CA TRP A 279 3.48 22.36 -17.88
C TRP A 279 3.93 22.74 -16.47
N THR A 280 3.47 23.87 -15.94
CA THR A 280 3.76 24.30 -14.57
C THR A 280 3.21 23.29 -13.56
N VAL A 281 1.95 22.86 -13.69
CA VAL A 281 1.36 21.84 -12.82
C VAL A 281 2.03 20.48 -12.98
N VAL A 282 2.29 20.05 -14.22
CA VAL A 282 2.94 18.75 -14.48
C VAL A 282 4.35 18.72 -13.89
N ILE A 283 5.14 19.77 -14.10
CA ILE A 283 6.50 19.85 -13.53
C ILE A 283 6.44 19.91 -12.01
N ALA A 284 5.55 20.73 -11.42
CA ALA A 284 5.39 20.79 -9.97
C ALA A 284 4.99 19.43 -9.38
N TYR A 285 4.07 18.70 -10.04
CA TYR A 285 3.69 17.34 -9.67
C TYR A 285 4.87 16.36 -9.77
N LEU A 286 5.63 16.40 -10.85
CA LEU A 286 6.81 15.55 -11.03
C LEU A 286 7.90 15.85 -10.00
N VAL A 287 8.04 17.11 -9.56
CA VAL A 287 8.91 17.47 -8.44
C VAL A 287 8.42 16.82 -7.16
N VAL A 288 7.12 16.86 -6.86
CA VAL A 288 6.55 16.17 -5.68
C VAL A 288 6.81 14.66 -5.75
N GLN A 289 6.58 14.02 -6.90
CA GLN A 289 6.86 12.59 -7.10
C GLN A 289 8.36 12.26 -7.00
N GLY A 290 9.21 13.15 -7.50
CA GLY A 290 10.67 13.03 -7.40
C GLY A 290 11.15 13.13 -5.96
N LEU A 291 10.61 14.07 -5.18
CA LEU A 291 10.87 14.20 -3.75
C LEU A 291 10.34 13.00 -2.97
N ASP A 292 9.17 12.48 -3.34
CA ASP A 292 8.61 11.27 -2.72
C ASP A 292 9.58 10.08 -2.88
N GLY A 293 9.89 9.72 -4.13
CA GLY A 293 10.72 8.55 -4.43
C GLY A 293 12.18 8.67 -4.01
N ASN A 294 12.78 9.87 -4.04
CA ASN A 294 14.22 10.05 -3.79
C ASN A 294 14.57 10.64 -2.42
N LEU A 295 13.62 11.25 -1.71
CA LEU A 295 13.86 11.86 -0.39
C LEU A 295 12.99 11.22 0.69
N LEU A 296 11.67 11.20 0.52
CA LEU A 296 10.77 10.66 1.54
C LEU A 296 10.95 9.15 1.73
N VAL A 297 10.97 8.38 0.64
CA VAL A 297 11.12 6.92 0.74
C VAL A 297 12.40 6.52 1.49
N PRO A 298 13.61 7.03 1.16
CA PRO A 298 14.81 6.69 1.92
C PRO A 298 14.79 7.14 3.39
N ILE A 299 14.17 8.28 3.69
CA ILE A 299 14.06 8.80 5.07
C ILE A 299 13.10 7.95 5.91
N LEU A 300 11.97 7.53 5.33
CA LEU A 300 10.92 6.79 6.03
C LEU A 300 11.18 5.27 6.05
N PHE A 301 11.89 4.74 5.05
CA PHE A 301 12.11 3.30 4.87
C PHE A 301 13.57 2.98 4.53
N SER A 302 14.44 2.98 5.55
CA SER A 302 15.83 2.55 5.39
C SER A 302 15.97 1.10 4.86
N GLU A 303 14.98 0.25 5.11
CA GLU A 303 14.96 -1.16 4.69
C GLU A 303 14.51 -1.35 3.23
N ALA A 304 13.59 -0.53 2.73
CA ALA A 304 13.09 -0.64 1.34
C ALA A 304 14.19 -0.34 0.32
N VAL A 305 15.16 0.50 0.69
CA VAL A 305 16.35 0.83 -0.11
C VAL A 305 17.22 -0.41 -0.41
N ASN A 306 17.13 -1.46 0.41
CA ASN A 306 17.95 -2.68 0.25
C ASN A 306 17.30 -3.77 -0.63
N LEU A 307 16.12 -3.51 -1.19
CA LEU A 307 15.43 -4.42 -2.11
C LEU A 307 15.58 -3.92 -3.55
N HIS A 308 15.93 -4.82 -4.45
CA HIS A 308 15.94 -4.50 -5.87
C HIS A 308 14.50 -4.16 -6.33
N PRO A 309 14.27 -3.10 -7.14
CA PRO A 309 12.93 -2.69 -7.58
C PRO A 309 12.09 -3.82 -8.17
N LEU A 310 12.72 -4.72 -8.95
CA LEU A 310 12.08 -5.91 -9.49
C LEU A 310 11.49 -6.83 -8.41
N VAL A 311 12.18 -7.01 -7.28
CA VAL A 311 11.67 -7.82 -6.16
C VAL A 311 10.44 -7.18 -5.55
N ILE A 312 10.41 -5.85 -5.42
CA ILE A 312 9.24 -5.11 -4.92
C ILE A 312 8.06 -5.31 -5.86
N ILE A 313 8.25 -5.13 -7.17
CA ILE A 313 7.20 -5.30 -8.19
C ILE A 313 6.66 -6.74 -8.18
N LEU A 314 7.55 -7.74 -8.21
CA LEU A 314 7.15 -9.15 -8.17
C LEU A 314 6.40 -9.49 -6.88
N SER A 315 6.81 -8.92 -5.75
CA SER A 315 6.13 -9.13 -4.47
C SER A 315 4.75 -8.50 -4.46
N VAL A 316 4.59 -7.28 -4.98
CA VAL A 316 3.29 -6.61 -5.13
C VAL A 316 2.34 -7.42 -6.01
N ILE A 317 2.82 -7.91 -7.16
CA ILE A 317 2.00 -8.73 -8.07
C ILE A 317 1.61 -10.06 -7.41
N THR A 318 2.57 -10.73 -6.77
CA THR A 318 2.37 -12.05 -6.16
C THR A 318 1.43 -11.95 -4.96
N PHE A 319 1.77 -11.14 -3.96
CA PHE A 319 0.96 -11.01 -2.75
C PHE A 319 -0.35 -10.28 -3.02
N GLY A 320 -0.35 -9.29 -3.91
CA GLY A 320 -1.56 -8.61 -4.34
C GLY A 320 -2.54 -9.55 -5.03
N GLY A 321 -2.06 -10.48 -5.85
CA GLY A 321 -2.90 -11.53 -6.45
C GLY A 321 -3.47 -12.52 -5.42
N LEU A 322 -2.76 -12.76 -4.32
CA LEU A 322 -3.15 -13.73 -3.28
C LEU A 322 -4.13 -13.17 -2.25
N TRP A 323 -3.90 -11.96 -1.75
CA TRP A 323 -4.65 -11.36 -0.63
C TRP A 323 -5.26 -10.00 -0.96
N GLY A 324 -5.25 -9.61 -2.23
CA GLY A 324 -5.78 -8.32 -2.67
C GLY A 324 -5.02 -7.15 -2.04
N PHE A 325 -5.78 -6.18 -1.54
CA PHE A 325 -5.25 -4.95 -0.92
C PHE A 325 -4.21 -5.24 0.16
N TRP A 326 -4.47 -6.20 1.06
CA TRP A 326 -3.57 -6.53 2.16
C TRP A 326 -2.24 -7.10 1.68
N GLY A 327 -2.27 -7.89 0.60
CA GLY A 327 -1.07 -8.43 0.00
C GLY A 327 -0.19 -7.34 -0.64
N ILE A 328 -0.82 -6.35 -1.28
CA ILE A 328 -0.10 -5.18 -1.79
C ILE A 328 0.49 -4.36 -0.64
N PHE A 329 -0.33 -4.05 0.37
CA PHE A 329 0.07 -3.26 1.52
C PHE A 329 1.29 -3.87 2.22
N PHE A 330 1.29 -5.19 2.46
CA PHE A 330 2.39 -5.87 3.15
C PHE A 330 3.46 -6.46 2.22
N ALA A 331 3.45 -6.14 0.91
CA ALA A 331 4.35 -6.75 -0.05
C ALA A 331 5.84 -6.58 0.32
N ILE A 332 6.23 -5.38 0.78
CA ILE A 332 7.62 -5.09 1.16
C ILE A 332 8.03 -5.85 2.43
N PRO A 333 7.29 -5.77 3.57
CA PRO A 333 7.59 -6.60 4.74
C PRO A 333 7.67 -8.09 4.45
N LEU A 334 6.77 -8.63 3.60
CA LEU A 334 6.84 -10.04 3.22
C LEU A 334 8.03 -10.37 2.34
N ALA A 335 8.41 -9.49 1.40
CA ALA A 335 9.60 -9.67 0.59
C ALA A 335 10.86 -9.70 1.47
N THR A 336 10.95 -8.79 2.44
CA THR A 336 12.05 -8.75 3.40
C THR A 336 12.06 -10.00 4.30
N LEU A 337 10.89 -10.47 4.74
CA LEU A 337 10.77 -11.74 5.48
C LEU A 337 11.33 -12.91 4.67
N ILE A 338 10.93 -13.03 3.40
CA ILE A 338 11.44 -14.11 2.52
C ILE A 338 12.96 -13.99 2.38
N LYS A 339 13.48 -12.78 2.13
CA LYS A 339 14.93 -12.53 2.04
C LYS A 339 15.65 -12.92 3.34
N ALA A 340 15.10 -12.56 4.50
CA ALA A 340 15.66 -12.90 5.80
C ALA A 340 15.63 -14.41 6.07
N VAL A 341 14.56 -15.11 5.71
CA VAL A 341 14.47 -16.57 5.84
C VAL A 341 15.46 -17.28 4.90
N ILE A 342 15.64 -16.79 3.67
CA ILE A 342 16.63 -17.32 2.74
C ILE A 342 18.05 -17.11 3.27
N HIS A 343 18.35 -15.93 3.84
CA HIS A 343 19.69 -15.62 4.35
C HIS A 343 20.00 -16.29 5.69
N ALA A 344 19.00 -16.47 6.56
CA ALA A 344 19.11 -17.26 7.78
C ALA A 344 19.20 -18.77 7.48
N TRP A 345 18.98 -19.17 6.22
CA TRP A 345 19.20 -20.54 5.82
C TRP A 345 20.70 -20.81 5.79
N PRO A 346 21.24 -21.76 6.59
CA PRO A 346 22.68 -21.95 6.75
C PRO A 346 23.38 -22.11 5.40
N GLU A 347 24.23 -21.19 4.98
CA GLU A 347 25.16 -21.43 3.87
C GLU A 347 26.19 -22.46 4.34
N GLU A 348 26.53 -23.43 3.47
CA GLU A 348 27.62 -24.35 3.77
C GLU A 348 28.87 -23.52 4.11
N MET A 349 29.43 -23.70 5.31
CA MET A 349 30.86 -23.42 5.48
C MET A 349 31.57 -24.33 4.47
N VAL A 350 31.96 -23.76 3.33
CA VAL A 350 32.91 -24.38 2.42
C VAL A 350 34.21 -24.45 3.22
N ILE A 351 34.41 -25.55 3.93
CA ILE A 351 35.72 -25.95 4.40
C ILE A 351 36.48 -26.26 3.11
N THR A 352 37.28 -25.32 2.65
CA THR A 352 38.27 -25.58 1.61
C THR A 352 39.22 -26.64 2.18
N GLU A 353 39.10 -27.87 1.68
CA GLU A 353 40.08 -28.95 1.85
C GLU A 353 41.40 -28.52 1.17
N ASP A 354 42.16 -27.62 1.79
CA ASP A 354 43.53 -27.28 1.36
C ASP A 354 44.59 -27.72 2.40
N ASP A 355 44.19 -28.43 3.47
CA ASP A 355 45.10 -28.79 4.58
C ASP A 355 45.45 -30.29 4.72
N GLU A 356 45.12 -31.17 3.75
CA GLU A 356 45.42 -32.61 3.88
C GLU A 356 46.25 -33.26 2.75
N ILE A 357 47.05 -32.49 2.00
CA ILE A 357 48.09 -33.09 1.13
C ILE A 357 49.44 -32.41 1.32
N LYS A 358 50.05 -32.59 2.50
CA LYS A 358 51.52 -32.62 2.67
C LYS A 358 51.88 -33.56 3.83
N GLU A 359 51.83 -34.86 3.56
CA GLU A 359 52.79 -35.81 4.15
C GLU A 359 53.87 -36.13 3.11
#